data_AF-A0AAV7M9C1-F1
#
_entry.id   AF-A0AAV7M9C1-F1
#
_cell.length_a   1.000
_cell.length_b   1.000
_cell.length_c   1.000
_cell.angle_alpha   90.00
_cell.angle_beta   90.00
_cell.angle_gamma   90.00
#
_symmetry.space_group_name_H-M   'P 1'
#
loop_
_entity.id
_entity.type
_entity.pdbx_description
1 polymer ?
#
loop_
_entity_poly.entity_id
_entity_poly.type
_entity_poly.pdbx_seq_one_letter_code
_entity_poly.pdbx_strand_id
1 'polypeptide(L)'
;MLQSIYNSIKELQTVTRIENRSARVGTKHLQGTVRKLAKSCTEIEAKLNTIEERTAVVEADVETLKEQCVIQDVQLTDLMWKLEDHENQQRRNNVHFLGINEGVEGSDIQAYMIKLLREAYPELVDWETEVQRVHRFPVS
;
A
#
# COMPACT_ATOMS: atom_id res chain seq x y z
N MET A 1 12.23 -64.69 66.84
CA MET A 1 11.53 -64.75 65.52
C MET A 1 10.34 -63.80 65.47
N LEU A 2 9.35 -63.91 66.36
CA LEU A 2 8.16 -63.04 66.37
C LEU A 2 8.45 -61.53 66.51
N GLN A 3 9.38 -61.14 67.40
CA GLN A 3 9.75 -59.73 67.57
C GLN A 3 10.36 -59.11 66.30
N SER A 4 11.14 -59.90 65.54
CA SER A 4 11.73 -59.47 64.28
C SER A 4 10.65 -59.23 63.23
N ILE A 5 9.67 -60.14 63.14
CA ILE A 5 8.53 -60.02 62.21
C ILE A 5 7.70 -58.78 62.55
N TYR A 6 7.43 -58.54 63.84
CA TYR A 6 6.71 -57.35 64.29
C TYR A 6 7.43 -56.05 63.90
N ASN A 7 8.75 -55.98 64.10
CA ASN A 7 9.54 -54.81 63.73
C ASN A 7 9.51 -54.56 62.21
N SER A 8 9.68 -55.61 61.40
CA SER A 8 9.61 -55.49 59.93
C SER A 8 8.23 -55.06 59.43
N ILE A 9 7.14 -55.56 60.03
CA ILE A 9 5.78 -55.11 59.68
C ILE A 9 5.61 -53.61 59.99
N LYS A 10 6.12 -53.16 61.15
CA LYS A 10 6.04 -51.75 61.54
C LYS A 10 6.83 -50.86 60.58
N GLU A 11 8.03 -51.29 60.18
CA GLU A 11 8.86 -50.59 59.19
C GLU A 11 8.15 -50.51 57.83
N LEU A 12 7.62 -51.62 57.32
CA LEU A 12 6.86 -51.63 56.06
C LEU A 12 5.65 -50.67 56.11
N GLN A 13 4.89 -50.68 57.21
CA GLN A 13 3.78 -49.75 57.40
C GLN A 13 4.23 -48.28 57.38
N THR A 14 5.40 -47.97 57.94
CA THR A 14 5.94 -46.61 57.88
C THR A 14 6.35 -46.20 56.48
N VAL A 15 7.04 -47.07 55.74
CA VAL A 15 7.45 -46.81 54.34
C VAL A 15 6.23 -46.59 53.45
N THR A 16 5.24 -47.49 53.49
CA THR A 16 4.01 -47.38 52.71
C THR A 16 3.24 -46.09 53.04
N ARG A 17 3.26 -45.62 54.30
CA ARG A 17 2.65 -44.33 54.67
C ARG A 17 3.38 -43.13 54.05
N ILE A 18 4.71 -43.17 54.03
CA ILE A 18 5.54 -42.10 53.45
C ILE A 18 5.34 -42.04 51.94
N GLU A 19 5.40 -43.18 51.26
CA GLU A 19 5.18 -43.28 49.81
C GLU A 19 3.78 -42.79 49.41
N ASN A 20 2.74 -43.21 50.13
CA ASN A 20 1.38 -42.72 49.90
C ASN A 20 1.25 -41.21 50.12
N ARG A 21 1.94 -40.65 51.12
CA ARG A 21 1.97 -39.21 51.35
C ARG A 21 2.66 -38.48 50.20
N SER A 22 3.79 -39.00 49.73
CA SER A 22 4.54 -38.45 48.59
C SER A 22 3.70 -38.47 47.30
N ALA A 23 3.08 -39.62 46.99
CA ALA A 23 2.19 -39.78 45.85
C ALA A 23 1.03 -38.76 45.89
N ARG A 24 0.38 -38.59 47.05
CA ARG A 24 -0.69 -37.59 47.23
C ARG A 24 -0.23 -36.15 46.97
N VAL A 25 0.97 -35.79 47.39
CA VAL A 25 1.54 -34.47 47.13
C VAL A 25 1.81 -34.30 45.63
N GLY A 26 2.40 -35.31 44.98
CA GLY A 26 2.61 -35.33 43.54
C GLY A 26 1.31 -35.18 42.75
N THR A 27 0.26 -35.93 43.10
CA THR A 27 -1.07 -35.82 42.47
C THR A 27 -1.67 -34.42 42.63
N LYS A 28 -1.56 -33.81 43.83
CA LYS A 28 -2.03 -32.44 44.04
C LYS A 28 -1.28 -31.42 43.18
N HIS A 29 0.03 -31.58 43.06
CA HIS A 29 0.85 -30.71 42.23
C HIS A 29 0.47 -30.82 40.75
N LEU A 30 0.37 -32.05 40.23
CA LEU A 30 -0.08 -32.33 38.86
C LEU A 30 -1.47 -31.75 38.60
N GLN A 31 -2.42 -31.92 39.52
CA GLN A 31 -3.76 -31.34 39.39
C GLN A 31 -3.70 -29.80 39.33
N GLY A 32 -2.82 -29.17 40.10
CA GLY A 32 -2.58 -27.73 40.03
C GLY A 32 -2.04 -27.29 38.67
N THR A 33 -1.05 -28.01 38.14
CA THR A 33 -0.45 -27.73 36.82
C THR A 33 -1.46 -27.92 35.69
N VAL A 34 -2.24 -29.01 35.72
CA VAL A 34 -3.30 -29.27 34.74
C VAL A 34 -4.34 -28.15 34.74
N ARG A 35 -4.75 -27.65 35.92
CA ARG A 35 -5.68 -26.51 36.00
C ARG A 35 -5.09 -25.22 35.41
N LYS A 36 -3.80 -24.96 35.64
CA LYS A 36 -3.12 -23.78 35.05
C LYS A 36 -3.03 -23.88 33.54
N LEU A 37 -2.69 -25.07 33.03
CA LEU A 37 -2.67 -25.33 31.59
C LEU A 37 -4.05 -25.17 30.96
N ALA A 38 -5.09 -25.74 31.57
CA ALA A 38 -6.47 -25.59 31.09
C ALA A 38 -6.89 -24.11 30.98
N LYS A 39 -6.58 -23.29 32.00
CA LYS A 39 -6.83 -21.84 31.95
C LYS A 39 -6.04 -21.16 30.82
N SER A 40 -4.77 -21.50 30.68
CA SER A 40 -3.92 -20.93 29.62
C SER A 40 -4.44 -21.29 28.23
N CYS A 41 -4.91 -22.52 28.02
CA CYS A 41 -5.54 -22.95 26.77
C CYS A 41 -6.79 -22.12 26.48
N THR A 42 -7.69 -21.93 27.45
CA THR A 42 -8.90 -21.12 27.25
C THR A 42 -8.59 -19.65 26.93
N GLU A 43 -7.53 -19.09 27.53
CA GLU A 43 -7.09 -17.73 27.23
C GLU A 43 -6.48 -17.61 25.82
N ILE A 44 -5.75 -18.63 25.38
CA ILE A 44 -5.19 -18.70 24.03
C ILE A 44 -6.31 -18.84 22.99
N GLU A 45 -7.29 -19.71 23.23
CA GLU A 45 -8.46 -19.88 22.36
C GLU A 45 -9.21 -18.56 22.19
N ALA A 46 -9.46 -17.83 23.29
CA ALA A 46 -10.13 -16.54 23.22
C ALA A 46 -9.33 -15.52 22.39
N LYS A 47 -8.00 -15.46 22.57
CA LYS A 47 -7.13 -14.57 21.77
C LYS A 47 -7.09 -14.98 20.30
N LEU A 48 -7.09 -16.28 20.01
CA LEU A 48 -7.06 -16.80 18.66
C LEU A 48 -8.33 -16.39 17.90
N ASN A 49 -9.50 -16.57 18.51
CA ASN A 49 -10.78 -16.15 17.92
C ASN A 49 -10.79 -14.65 17.59
N THR A 50 -10.27 -13.80 18.49
CA THR A 50 -10.16 -12.36 18.23
C THR A 50 -9.21 -12.05 17.06
N ILE A 51 -8.11 -12.79 16.93
CA ILE A 51 -7.17 -12.62 15.82
C ILE A 51 -7.83 -13.05 14.50
N GLU A 52 -8.54 -14.17 14.50
CA GLU A 52 -9.26 -14.67 13.32
C GLU A 52 -10.31 -13.66 12.84
N GLU A 53 -11.15 -13.13 13.75
CA GLU A 53 -12.14 -12.11 13.41
C GLU A 53 -11.50 -10.84 12.82
N ARG A 54 -10.42 -10.35 13.45
CA ARG A 54 -9.69 -9.18 12.95
C ARG A 54 -9.04 -9.43 11.60
N THR A 55 -8.55 -10.65 11.37
CA THR A 55 -7.91 -11.03 10.11
C THR A 55 -8.94 -11.08 8.99
N ALA A 56 -10.12 -11.65 9.23
CA ALA A 56 -11.21 -11.68 8.27
C ALA A 56 -11.66 -10.26 7.84
N VAL A 57 -11.72 -9.31 8.79
CA VAL A 57 -12.03 -7.89 8.47
C VAL A 57 -10.93 -7.28 7.60
N VAL A 58 -9.67 -7.45 7.99
CA VAL A 58 -8.52 -6.89 7.24
C VAL A 58 -8.46 -7.48 5.83
N GLU A 59 -8.73 -8.78 5.65
CA GLU A 59 -8.75 -9.42 4.34
C GLU A 59 -9.85 -8.83 3.44
N ALA A 60 -11.05 -8.59 3.98
CA ALA A 60 -12.14 -7.94 3.24
C ALA A 60 -11.82 -6.48 2.86
N ASP A 61 -11.21 -5.72 3.77
CA ASP A 61 -10.78 -4.35 3.51
C ASP A 61 -9.70 -4.29 2.43
N VAL A 62 -8.72 -5.19 2.49
CA VAL A 62 -7.65 -5.30 1.49
C VAL A 62 -8.22 -5.59 0.10
N GLU A 63 -9.20 -6.48 -0.01
CA GLU A 63 -9.82 -6.78 -1.30
C GLU A 63 -10.57 -5.58 -1.86
N THR A 64 -11.35 -4.90 -1.02
CA THR A 64 -12.06 -3.66 -1.39
C THR A 64 -11.08 -2.57 -1.86
N LEU A 65 -9.96 -2.39 -1.16
CA LEU A 65 -8.94 -1.41 -1.54
C LEU A 65 -8.27 -1.75 -2.87
N LYS A 66 -8.02 -3.02 -3.16
CA LYS A 66 -7.47 -3.43 -4.47
C LYS A 66 -8.43 -3.10 -5.60
N GLU A 67 -9.72 -3.38 -5.45
CA GLU A 67 -10.74 -3.04 -6.44
C GLU A 67 -10.79 -1.53 -6.70
N GLN A 68 -10.75 -0.72 -5.63
CA GLN A 68 -10.71 0.74 -5.74
C GLN A 68 -9.46 1.24 -6.46
N CYS A 69 -8.29 0.68 -6.17
CA CYS A 69 -7.04 1.04 -6.86
C CYS A 69 -7.12 0.78 -8.36
N VAL A 70 -7.69 -0.36 -8.78
CA VAL A 70 -7.87 -0.67 -10.21
C VAL A 70 -8.79 0.34 -10.88
N ILE A 71 -9.91 0.69 -10.24
CA ILE A 71 -10.84 1.70 -10.78
C ILE A 71 -10.15 3.07 -10.91
N GLN A 72 -9.39 3.48 -9.89
CA GLN A 72 -8.67 4.74 -9.90
C GLN A 72 -7.58 4.78 -10.98
N ASP A 73 -6.86 3.69 -11.20
CA ASP A 73 -5.83 3.60 -12.23
C ASP A 73 -6.41 3.75 -13.64
N VAL A 74 -7.55 3.11 -13.89
CA VAL A 74 -8.30 3.26 -15.15
C VAL A 74 -8.76 4.72 -15.34
N GLN A 75 -9.30 5.34 -14.29
CA GLN A 75 -9.74 6.74 -14.34
C GLN A 75 -8.58 7.71 -14.57
N LEU A 76 -7.45 7.51 -13.89
CA LEU A 76 -6.25 8.31 -14.08
C LEU A 76 -5.73 8.19 -15.50
N THR A 77 -5.67 6.97 -16.02
CA THR A 77 -5.26 6.72 -17.40
C THR A 77 -6.18 7.46 -18.37
N ASP A 78 -7.50 7.30 -18.28
CA ASP A 78 -8.46 8.00 -19.14
C ASP A 78 -8.33 9.53 -19.06
N LEU A 79 -8.12 10.08 -17.85
CA LEU A 79 -7.89 11.51 -17.67
C LEU A 79 -6.57 11.98 -18.30
N MET A 80 -5.51 11.18 -18.24
CA MET A 80 -4.24 11.48 -18.91
C MET A 80 -4.41 11.52 -20.43
N TRP A 81 -5.10 10.55 -21.02
CA TRP A 81 -5.40 10.53 -22.46
C TRP A 81 -6.21 11.75 -22.89
N LYS A 82 -7.23 12.12 -22.11
CA LYS A 82 -8.04 13.33 -22.37
C LYS A 82 -7.21 14.61 -22.27
N LEU A 83 -6.30 14.69 -21.29
CA LEU A 83 -5.43 15.83 -21.13
C LEU A 83 -4.46 15.95 -22.32
N GLU A 84 -3.85 14.85 -22.74
CA GLU A 84 -2.95 14.82 -23.89
C GLU A 84 -3.67 15.23 -25.19
N ASP A 85 -4.86 14.68 -25.43
CA ASP A 85 -5.67 15.07 -26.59
C ASP A 85 -6.03 16.57 -26.55
N HIS A 86 -6.45 17.08 -25.38
CA HIS A 86 -6.75 18.49 -25.23
C HIS A 86 -5.51 19.38 -25.44
N GLU A 87 -4.34 19.02 -24.88
CA GLU A 87 -3.09 19.75 -25.13
C GLU A 87 -2.70 19.73 -26.61
N ASN A 88 -2.84 18.59 -27.28
CA ASN A 88 -2.57 18.46 -28.70
C ASN A 88 -3.51 19.31 -29.55
N GLN A 89 -4.81 19.34 -29.22
CA GLN A 89 -5.78 20.19 -29.90
C GLN A 89 -5.48 21.68 -29.71
N GLN A 90 -5.13 22.08 -28.49
CA GLN A 90 -4.75 23.47 -28.18
C GLN A 90 -3.45 23.90 -28.86
N ARG A 91 -2.50 22.98 -29.05
CA ARG A 91 -1.22 23.25 -29.72
C ARG A 91 -1.24 23.00 -31.23
N ARG A 92 -2.29 22.39 -31.78
CA ARG A 92 -2.36 21.96 -33.19
C ARG A 92 -2.11 23.08 -34.19
N ASN A 93 -2.57 24.29 -33.88
CA ASN A 93 -2.42 25.47 -34.73
C ASN A 93 -1.22 26.34 -34.33
N ASN A 94 -0.40 25.90 -33.37
CA ASN A 94 0.77 26.65 -32.92
C ASN A 94 1.99 26.25 -33.75
N VAL A 95 2.61 27.24 -34.39
CA VAL A 95 3.88 27.07 -35.12
C VAL A 95 5.00 27.69 -34.30
N HIS A 96 6.09 26.95 -34.13
CA HIS A 96 7.28 27.42 -33.42
C HIS A 96 8.38 27.81 -34.40
N PHE A 97 8.87 29.04 -34.29
CA PHE A 97 9.98 29.54 -35.10
C PHE A 97 11.24 29.61 -34.25
N LEU A 98 12.29 28.91 -34.70
CA LEU A 98 13.56 28.79 -33.99
C LEU A 98 14.66 29.54 -34.75
N GLY A 99 15.65 30.08 -34.03
CA GLY A 99 16.79 30.76 -34.63
C GLY A 99 16.56 32.23 -35.04
N ILE A 100 15.43 32.82 -34.65
CA ILE A 100 15.17 34.25 -34.85
C ILE A 100 15.88 35.04 -33.74
N ASN A 101 16.90 35.83 -34.10
CA ASN A 101 17.61 36.69 -33.16
C ASN A 101 16.67 37.67 -32.45
N GLU A 102 16.98 38.03 -31.21
CA GLU A 102 16.18 39.00 -30.46
C GLU A 102 16.33 40.41 -31.04
N GLY A 103 15.22 41.17 -31.06
CA GLY A 103 15.20 42.57 -31.49
C GLY A 103 15.10 42.82 -32.99
N VAL A 104 15.23 41.80 -33.85
CA VAL A 104 15.07 41.96 -35.32
C VAL A 104 13.61 42.20 -35.74
N GLU A 105 12.67 41.86 -34.86
CA GLU A 105 11.23 41.92 -35.09
C GLU A 105 10.69 43.36 -35.03
N GLY A 106 11.43 44.28 -34.39
CA GLY A 106 10.97 45.64 -34.13
C GLY A 106 9.83 45.70 -33.10
N SER A 107 8.92 46.66 -33.27
CA SER A 107 7.79 46.89 -32.34
C SER A 107 6.58 45.98 -32.60
N ASP A 108 6.50 45.33 -33.77
CA ASP A 108 5.37 44.49 -34.18
C ASP A 108 5.85 43.13 -34.67
N ILE A 109 5.86 42.18 -33.75
CA ILE A 109 6.29 40.80 -34.00
C ILE A 109 5.35 40.12 -35.01
N GLN A 110 4.05 40.40 -34.98
CA GLN A 110 3.10 39.74 -35.87
C GLN A 110 3.33 40.15 -37.32
N ALA A 111 3.50 41.46 -37.58
CA ALA A 111 3.82 41.96 -38.92
C ALA A 111 5.15 41.39 -39.44
N TYR A 112 6.17 41.31 -38.57
CA TYR A 112 7.45 40.69 -38.92
C TYR A 112 7.30 39.22 -39.31
N MET A 113 6.58 38.43 -38.51
CA MET A 113 6.39 36.99 -38.78
C MET A 113 5.60 36.72 -40.06
N ILE A 114 4.56 37.51 -40.35
CA ILE A 114 3.80 37.40 -41.61
C ILE A 114 4.70 37.70 -42.81
N LYS A 115 5.53 38.75 -42.71
CA LYS A 115 6.49 39.10 -43.77
C LYS A 115 7.50 37.97 -43.99
N LEU A 116 8.09 37.44 -42.91
CA LEU A 116 9.04 36.34 -42.96
C LEU A 116 8.45 35.09 -43.64
N LEU A 117 7.21 34.74 -43.30
CA LEU A 117 6.50 33.61 -43.91
C LEU A 117 6.28 33.80 -45.42
N ARG A 118 5.85 34.99 -45.84
CA ARG A 118 5.64 35.31 -47.26
C ARG A 118 6.93 35.33 -48.07
N GLU A 119 8.03 35.77 -47.46
CA GLU A 119 9.36 35.72 -48.09
C GLU A 119 9.88 34.28 -48.23
N ALA A 120 9.64 33.44 -47.21
CA ALA A 120 10.07 32.04 -47.23
C ALA A 120 9.21 31.15 -48.14
N TYR A 121 7.91 31.45 -48.26
CA TYR A 121 6.94 30.70 -49.06
C TYR A 121 6.10 31.64 -49.93
N PRO A 122 6.65 32.12 -51.06
CA PRO A 122 5.97 33.07 -51.96
C PRO A 122 4.63 32.55 -52.52
N GLU A 123 4.48 31.23 -52.65
CA GLU A 123 3.24 30.57 -53.05
C GLU A 123 2.09 30.72 -52.05
N LEU A 124 2.36 31.08 -50.80
CA LEU A 124 1.35 31.36 -49.77
C LEU A 124 0.86 32.82 -49.79
N VAL A 125 1.35 33.66 -50.71
CA VAL A 125 1.00 35.09 -50.77
C VAL A 125 -0.49 35.33 -50.99
N ASP A 126 -1.17 34.44 -51.72
CA ASP A 126 -2.61 34.53 -52.00
C ASP A 126 -3.48 33.96 -50.86
N TRP A 127 -2.88 33.36 -49.82
CA TRP A 127 -3.62 32.84 -48.68
C TRP A 127 -3.83 33.93 -47.64
N GLU A 128 -5.07 34.08 -47.20
CA GLU A 128 -5.41 34.95 -46.09
C GLU A 128 -4.82 34.37 -44.79
N THR A 129 -3.68 34.93 -44.37
CA THR A 129 -2.97 34.47 -43.17
C THR A 129 -3.51 35.22 -41.95
N GLU A 130 -4.38 34.57 -41.19
CA GLU A 130 -4.84 35.08 -39.90
C GLU A 130 -3.93 34.57 -38.78
N VAL A 131 -3.46 35.48 -37.92
CA VAL A 131 -2.63 35.14 -36.78
C VAL A 131 -3.35 35.57 -35.51
N GLN A 132 -3.77 34.58 -34.70
CA GLN A 132 -4.53 34.84 -33.48
C GLN A 132 -3.66 35.42 -32.36
N ARG A 133 -2.43 34.92 -32.21
CA ARG A 133 -1.48 35.37 -31.20
C ARG A 133 -0.05 35.06 -31.62
N VAL A 134 0.86 36.01 -31.41
CA VAL A 134 2.31 35.80 -31.52
C VAL A 134 2.97 36.27 -30.25
N HIS A 135 3.94 35.51 -29.76
CA HIS A 135 4.75 35.88 -28.62
C HIS A 135 6.07 35.11 -28.66
N ARG A 136 7.10 35.67 -28.04
CA ARG A 136 8.32 34.92 -27.70
C ARG A 136 7.96 33.89 -26.64
N PHE A 137 8.50 32.68 -26.78
CA PHE A 137 8.39 31.69 -25.71
C PHE A 137 9.27 32.16 -24.54
N PRO A 138 8.72 32.27 -23.31
CA PRO A 138 9.50 32.73 -22.17
C PRO A 138 10.66 31.76 -21.91
N VAL A 139 11.88 32.30 -21.86
CA VAL A 139 13.06 31.53 -21.43
C VAL A 139 12.86 31.19 -19.96
N SER A 140 12.75 29.89 -19.67
CA SER A 140 12.63 29.35 -18.31
C SER A 140 13.99 29.30 -17.63
#